data_AF-A0A366DLF4-F1
#
_entry.id   AF-A0A366DLF4-F1
#
_cell.length_a   1.000
_cell.length_b   1.000
_cell.length_c   1.000
_cell.angle_alpha   90.00
_cell.angle_beta   90.00
_cell.angle_gamma   90.00
#
_symmetry.space_group_name_H-M   'P 1'
#
loop_
_entity.id
_entity.type
_entity.pdbx_description
1 polymer ?
#
loop_
_entity_poly.entity_id
_entity_poly.type
_entity_poly.pdbx_seq_one_letter_code
_entity_poly.pdbx_strand_id
1 'polypeptide(L)' 'MIPCRGEGEFDEGIQISEAQIAFVLKQAEGGTPIGEVCRKAGISDATFYNW' A
#
# COMPACT_ATOMS: atom_id res chain seq x y z
N MET A 1 26.28 -11.96 15.14
CA MET A 1 25.65 -12.48 13.91
C MET A 1 24.17 -12.59 14.20
N ILE A 2 23.41 -11.54 13.90
CA ILE A 2 21.95 -11.52 14.09
C ILE A 2 21.36 -12.27 12.89
N PRO A 3 20.49 -13.27 13.09
CA PRO A 3 19.85 -13.97 11.99
C PRO A 3 19.02 -12.98 11.17
N CYS A 4 19.02 -13.18 9.85
CA CYS A 4 18.26 -12.44 8.85
C CYS A 4 16.75 -12.55 9.12
N ARG A 5 16.23 -11.84 10.12
CA ARG A 5 14.80 -11.76 10.36
C ARG A 5 14.19 -10.85 9.30
N GLY A 6 14.02 -11.43 8.11
CA GLY A 6 13.09 -10.93 7.12
C GLY A 6 11.70 -11.17 7.65
N GLU A 7 11.08 -10.12 8.16
CA GLU A 7 9.63 -10.07 8.36
C GLU A 7 9.27 -8.64 7.92
N GLY A 8 9.22 -8.44 6.61
CA GLY A 8 8.42 -7.36 6.03
C GLY A 8 6.97 -7.73 6.27
N GLU A 9 6.52 -7.56 7.51
CA GLU A 9 5.16 -7.85 7.91
C GLU A 9 4.30 -6.65 7.49
N PHE A 10 3.94 -6.64 6.21
CA PHE A 10 2.90 -5.76 5.71
C PHE A 10 1.94 -6.62 4.89
N ASP A 11 0.65 -6.44 5.19
CA ASP A 11 -0.50 -6.88 4.42
C ASP A 11 -1.04 -8.32 4.61
N GLU A 12 -1.22 -8.75 5.86
CA GLU A 12 -2.28 -9.73 6.14
C GLU A 12 -3.48 -9.02 6.80
N GLY A 13 -4.45 -8.59 5.97
CA GLY A 13 -5.81 -8.27 6.42
C GLY A 13 -6.21 -6.80 6.56
N ILE A 14 -5.66 -5.87 5.77
CA ILE A 14 -6.11 -4.47 5.80
C ILE A 14 -7.48 -4.34 5.07
N GLN A 15 -8.56 -4.11 5.81
CA GLN A 15 -9.85 -3.74 5.20
C GLN A 15 -9.75 -2.30 4.69
N ILE A 16 -9.51 -2.15 3.39
CA ILE A 16 -9.52 -0.84 2.73
C ILE A 16 -10.96 -0.50 2.35
N SER A 17 -11.41 0.67 2.79
CA SER A 17 -12.70 1.22 2.38
C SER A 17 -12.66 1.61 0.90
N GLU A 18 -13.72 1.37 0.15
CA GLU A 18 -13.84 1.73 -1.27
C GLU A 18 -13.58 3.23 -1.52
N ALA A 19 -13.87 4.08 -0.55
CA ALA A 19 -13.53 5.51 -0.60
C ALA A 19 -12.01 5.77 -0.56
N GLN A 20 -11.25 5.00 0.22
CA GLN A 20 -9.79 5.09 0.26
C GLN A 20 -9.18 4.60 -1.06
N ILE A 21 -9.72 3.52 -1.59
CA ILE A 21 -9.35 2.99 -2.89
C ILE A 21 -9.55 4.02 -4.01
N ALA A 22 -10.73 4.65 -4.08
CA ALA A 22 -11.00 5.70 -5.07
C ALA A 22 -10.09 6.91 -4.91
N PHE A 23 -9.72 7.26 -3.67
CA PHE A 23 -8.78 8.33 -3.38
C PHE A 23 -7.35 7.99 -3.85
N VAL A 24 -6.92 6.75 -3.64
CA VAL A 24 -5.64 6.19 -4.07
C VAL A 24 -5.53 6.22 -5.60
N LEU A 25 -6.55 5.75 -6.32
CA LEU A 25 -6.62 5.79 -7.78
C LEU A 25 -6.57 7.22 -8.32
N LYS A 26 -7.35 8.14 -7.73
CA LYS A 26 -7.39 9.54 -8.16
C LYS A 26 -6.04 10.24 -7.95
N GLN A 27 -5.30 9.90 -6.89
CA GLN A 27 -3.96 10.42 -6.69
C GLN A 27 -2.94 9.81 -7.66
N ALA A 28 -3.07 8.52 -7.99
CA ALA A 28 -2.25 7.85 -8.99
C ALA A 28 -2.46 8.44 -10.39
N GLU A 29 -3.71 8.72 -10.80
CA GLU A 29 -4.03 9.45 -12.03
C GLU A 29 -3.48 10.89 -12.03
N GLY A 30 -3.43 11.53 -10.87
CA GLY A 30 -2.83 12.85 -10.68
C GLY A 30 -1.30 12.87 -10.77
N GLY A 31 -0.65 11.73 -11.05
CA GLY A 31 0.81 11.61 -11.16
C GLY A 31 1.52 11.49 -9.81
N THR A 32 0.80 11.22 -8.72
CA THR A 32 1.41 10.99 -7.40
C THR A 32 2.08 9.62 -7.40
N PRO A 33 3.33 9.50 -6.94
CA PRO A 33 4.01 8.22 -6.87
C PRO A 33 3.28 7.25 -5.94
N ILE A 34 3.06 6.02 -6.40
CA ILE A 34 2.34 4.95 -5.66
C ILE A 34 2.94 4.74 -4.27
N GLY A 35 4.25 4.90 -4.08
CA GLY A 35 4.89 4.79 -2.77
C GLY A 35 4.37 5.79 -1.73
N GLU A 36 4.03 7.02 -2.13
CA GLU A 36 3.40 7.99 -1.21
C GLU A 36 1.93 7.67 -0.95
N VAL A 37 1.25 7.16 -1.97
CA VAL A 37 -0.16 6.77 -1.90
C VAL A 37 -0.35 5.54 -1.01
N CYS A 38 0.50 4.52 -1.15
CA CYS A 38 0.62 3.37 -0.27
C CYS A 38 0.81 3.78 1.19
N ARG A 39 1.77 4.67 1.42
CA ARG A 39 2.09 5.15 2.77
C ARG A 39 0.96 5.97 3.40
N LYS A 40 0.19 6.72 2.61
CA LYS A 40 -1.00 7.47 3.09
C LYS A 40 -2.21 6.58 3.30
N ALA A 41 -2.40 5.58 2.45
CA ALA A 41 -3.52 4.65 2.53
C ALA A 41 -3.25 3.47 3.49
N GLY A 42 -2.02 3.32 3.97
CA GLY A 42 -1.64 2.22 4.85
C GLY A 42 -1.63 0.86 4.14
N ILE A 43 -1.43 0.86 2.82
CA ILE A 43 -1.33 -0.34 1.98
C ILE A 43 0.10 -0.52 1.50
N SER A 44 0.53 -1.76 1.33
CA SER A 44 1.78 -2.08 0.64
C SER A 44 1.63 -1.94 -0.88
N ASP A 45 2.74 -1.68 -1.58
CA ASP A 45 2.79 -1.65 -3.04
C ASP A 45 2.31 -2.97 -3.65
N ALA A 46 2.63 -4.09 -3.00
CA ALA A 46 2.14 -5.41 -3.37
C ALA A 46 0.60 -5.47 -3.41
N THR A 47 -0.08 -4.88 -2.43
CA THR A 47 -1.55 -4.84 -2.36
C THR A 47 -2.13 -3.93 -3.43
N PHE A 48 -1.47 -2.81 -3.75
CA PHE A 48 -1.88 -1.93 -4.85
C PHE A 48 -1.77 -2.61 -6.23
N TYR A 49 -0.72 -3.41 -6.46
CA TYR A 49 -0.56 -4.15 -7.72
C TYR A 49 -1.39 -5.42 -7.82
N ASN A 50 -1.83 -5.97 -6.68
CA ASN A 50 -2.65 -7.18 -6.62
C ASN A 50 -4.17 -6.89 -6.61
N TRP A 51 -4.56 -5.62 -6.60
CA TRP A 51 -5.94 -5.15 -6.70
C TRP A 51 -6.33 -4.87 -8.16
#